data_AF-A0A9D9VPS9-F1
#
_entry.id   AF-A0A9D9VPS9-F1
#
_cell.length_a   1.000
_cell.length_b   1.000
_cell.length_c   1.000
_cell.angle_alpha   90.00
_cell.angle_beta   90.00
_cell.angle_gamma   90.00
#
_symmetry.space_group_name_H-M   'P 1'
#
loop_
_entity.id
_entity.type
_entity.pdbx_description
1 polymer ?
#
loop_
_entity_poly.entity_id
_entity_poly.type
_entity_poly.pdbx_seq_one_letter_code
_entity_poly.pdbx_strand_id
1 'polypeptide(L)'
;MVSTKITSRDEFKALFKDSTYVDVAISLNHGAFSRKEMALNEDGSFWVMNCIDGTTLTLGEDELFDPLSEVHNIGKAFELGALFHLNYND
;
A
#
# COMPACT_ATOMS: atom_id res chain seq x y z
N MET A 1 -13.82 -7.00 -2.18
CA MET A 1 -12.54 -7.22 -1.49
C MET A 1 -11.92 -8.52 -1.96
N VAL A 2 -10.75 -8.45 -2.60
CA VAL A 2 -9.96 -9.62 -3.01
C VAL A 2 -8.71 -9.67 -2.14
N SER A 3 -8.44 -10.82 -1.53
CA SER A 3 -7.18 -11.07 -0.82
C SER A 3 -6.16 -11.59 -1.81
N THR A 4 -5.05 -10.87 -1.98
CA THR A 4 -3.97 -11.29 -2.86
C THR A 4 -2.64 -11.31 -2.11
N LYS A 5 -1.78 -12.26 -2.49
CA LYS A 5 -0.40 -12.29 -2.02
C LYS A 5 0.44 -11.51 -3.04
N ILE A 6 1.03 -10.40 -2.61
CA ILE A 6 1.92 -9.60 -3.43
C ILE A 6 3.35 -9.96 -3.03
N THR A 7 4.16 -10.38 -3.99
CA THR A 7 5.50 -10.94 -3.73
C THR A 7 6.64 -10.04 -4.18
N SER A 8 6.35 -8.97 -4.94
CA SER A 8 7.33 -7.99 -5.38
C SER A 8 6.79 -6.56 -5.39
N ARG A 9 7.69 -5.58 -5.39
CA ARG A 9 7.35 -4.15 -5.54
C ARG A 9 6.73 -3.85 -6.90
N ASP A 10 7.18 -4.54 -7.95
CA ASP A 10 6.64 -4.38 -9.30
C ASP A 10 5.20 -4.89 -9.40
N GLU A 11 4.89 -6.05 -8.80
CA GLU A 11 3.53 -6.55 -8.68
C GLU A 11 2.64 -5.56 -7.92
N PHE A 12 3.16 -4.96 -6.84
CA PHE A 12 2.45 -3.92 -6.10
C PHE A 12 2.13 -2.72 -6.99
N LYS A 13 3.12 -2.16 -7.68
CA LYS A 13 2.97 -1.01 -8.59
C LYS A 13 1.97 -1.29 -9.70
N ALA A 14 1.98 -2.50 -10.26
CA ALA A 14 1.06 -2.88 -11.32
C ALA A 14 -0.42 -2.75 -10.91
N LEU A 15 -0.75 -2.93 -9.63
CA LEU A 15 -2.12 -2.78 -9.12
C LEU A 15 -2.66 -1.35 -9.23
N PHE A 16 -1.78 -0.36 -9.26
CA PHE A 16 -2.14 1.06 -9.27
C PHE A 16 -2.00 1.70 -10.66
N LYS A 17 -1.46 0.98 -11.66
CA LYS A 17 -1.33 1.51 -13.03
C LYS A 17 -2.67 1.69 -13.73
N ASP A 18 -3.65 0.85 -13.39
CA ASP A 18 -4.96 0.81 -14.05
C ASP A 18 -6.08 1.43 -13.19
N SER A 19 -5.76 2.12 -12.08
CA SER A 19 -6.75 2.68 -11.16
C SER A 19 -6.28 3.97 -10.50
N THR A 20 -7.18 4.96 -10.40
CA THR A 20 -6.87 6.29 -9.85
C THR A 20 -6.58 6.24 -8.35
N TYR A 21 -7.31 5.39 -7.60
CA TYR A 21 -7.08 5.12 -6.18
C TYR A 21 -7.39 3.66 -5.89
N VAL A 22 -6.51 3.00 -5.16
CA VAL A 22 -6.75 1.65 -4.64
C VAL A 22 -6.75 1.74 -3.12
N ASP A 23 -7.85 1.32 -2.51
CA ASP A 23 -7.92 1.14 -1.06
C ASP A 23 -7.26 -0.20 -0.71
N VAL A 24 -6.14 -0.11 0.00
CA VAL A 24 -5.31 -1.23 0.41
C VAL A 24 -5.46 -1.41 1.92
N ALA A 25 -6.08 -2.51 2.31
CA ALA A 25 -6.02 -2.99 3.67
C ALA A 25 -4.93 -4.06 3.80
N ILE A 26 -4.05 -3.89 4.76
CA ILE A 26 -2.95 -4.82 5.03
C ILE A 26 -3.26 -5.57 6.31
N SER A 27 -3.27 -6.90 6.22
CA SER A 27 -3.36 -7.77 7.39
C SER A 27 -1.96 -8.27 7.72
N LEU A 28 -1.38 -7.71 8.78
CA LEU A 28 -0.17 -8.30 9.36
C LEU A 28 -0.58 -9.55 10.15
N ASN A 29 0.25 -10.61 10.15
CA ASN A 29 -0.02 -11.95 10.73
C ASN A 29 -0.48 -11.98 12.22
N HIS A 30 -0.60 -10.83 12.90
CA HIS A 30 -0.99 -10.70 14.29
C HIS A 30 -2.34 -9.98 14.50
N GLY A 31 -3.18 -9.87 13.46
CA GLY A 31 -4.55 -9.35 13.58
C GLY A 31 -4.67 -7.82 13.60
N ALA A 32 -3.56 -7.09 13.46
CA ALA A 32 -3.58 -5.67 13.21
C ALA A 32 -3.91 -5.41 11.72
N PHE A 33 -5.02 -4.73 11.48
CA PHE A 33 -5.41 -4.24 10.16
C PHE A 33 -5.04 -2.77 10.05
N SER A 34 -4.20 -2.44 9.07
CA SER A 34 -3.95 -1.06 8.68
C SER A 34 -4.62 -0.84 7.33
N ARG A 35 -5.59 0.09 7.27
CA ARG A 35 -6.26 0.48 6.03
C ARG A 35 -5.63 1.78 5.52
N LYS A 36 -5.24 1.80 4.25
CA LYS A 36 -4.61 2.93 3.58
C LYS A 36 -5.28 3.13 2.23
N GLU A 37 -5.67 4.35 1.93
CA GLU A 37 -6.07 4.71 0.57
C GLU A 37 -4.86 5.30 -0.14
N MET A 38 -4.53 4.75 -1.31
CA MET A 38 -3.31 5.10 -2.01
C MET A 38 -3.56 5.34 -3.49
N ALA A 39 -2.77 6.24 -4.08
CA ALA A 39 -2.66 6.46 -5.51
C ALA A 39 -1.19 6.50 -5.92
N LEU A 40 -0.90 5.99 -7.10
CA LEU A 40 0.37 6.20 -7.79
C LEU A 40 0.17 7.34 -8.79
N ASN A 41 1.09 8.29 -8.83
CA ASN A 41 1.01 9.39 -9.79
C ASN A 41 1.22 8.89 -11.24
N GLU A 42 0.87 9.72 -12.24
CA GLU A 42 0.85 9.32 -13.66
C GLU A 42 2.21 8.82 -14.18
N ASP A 43 3.32 9.40 -13.72
CA ASP A 43 4.67 8.99 -14.14
C ASP A 43 5.27 7.87 -13.27
N GLY A 44 4.57 7.46 -12.21
CA GLY A 44 4.98 6.40 -11.28
C GLY A 44 6.14 6.74 -10.35
N SER A 45 6.51 8.01 -10.22
CA SER A 45 7.62 8.47 -9.37
C SER A 45 7.27 8.61 -7.89
N PHE A 46 6.01 8.89 -7.54
CA PHE A 46 5.60 9.04 -6.15
C PHE A 46 4.19 8.54 -5.87
N TRP A 47 3.98 8.24 -4.59
CA TRP A 47 2.73 7.74 -4.03
C TRP A 47 2.05 8.83 -3.21
N VAL A 48 0.74 8.94 -3.35
CA VAL A 48 -0.10 9.71 -2.43
C VAL A 48 -0.83 8.71 -1.53
N MET A 49 -0.66 8.83 -0.23
CA MET A 49 -1.29 7.95 0.75
C MET A 49 -2.08 8.77 1.77
N ASN A 50 -3.36 8.43 1.93
CA ASN A 50 -4.19 8.95 3.01
C ASN A 50 -4.13 8.01 4.22
N CYS A 51 -3.70 8.56 5.35
CA CYS A 51 -3.68 7.89 6.63
C CYS A 51 -5.04 8.00 7.33
N ILE A 52 -5.29 7.07 8.26
CA ILE A 52 -6.53 6.99 9.05
C ILE A 52 -6.75 8.23 9.92
N ASP A 53 -5.67 8.90 10.34
CA ASP A 53 -5.72 10.14 11.12
C ASP A 53 -6.03 11.39 10.28
N GLY A 54 -6.27 11.23 8.97
CA GLY A 54 -6.56 12.31 8.04
C GLY A 54 -5.32 13.00 7.47
N THR A 55 -4.11 12.55 7.81
CA THR A 55 -2.89 13.06 7.16
C THR A 55 -2.72 12.47 5.77
N THR A 56 -2.24 13.29 4.84
CA THR A 56 -1.87 12.87 3.47
C THR A 56 -0.36 12.92 3.35
N LEU A 57 0.24 11.81 2.94
CA LEU A 57 1.68 11.68 2.72
C LEU A 57 1.96 11.55 1.23
N THR A 58 3.01 12.23 0.78
CA THR A 58 3.61 12.04 -0.55
C THR A 58 4.93 11.32 -0.35
N LEU A 59 5.04 10.09 -0.86
CA LEU A 59 6.15 9.18 -0.58
C LEU A 59 6.82 8.76 -1.88
N GLY A 60 8.15 8.81 -1.92
CA GLY A 60 8.95 8.11 -2.90
C GLY A 60 8.89 6.59 -2.69
N GLU A 61 9.41 5.83 -3.66
CA GLU A 61 9.41 4.36 -3.57
C GLU A 61 10.18 3.84 -2.35
N ASP A 62 11.37 4.38 -2.10
CA ASP A 62 12.20 3.96 -0.97
C ASP A 62 11.56 4.28 0.38
N GLU A 63 10.83 5.41 0.48
CA GLU A 63 10.11 5.79 1.69
C GLU A 63 8.92 4.86 1.92
N LEU A 64 8.11 4.60 0.87
CA LEU A 64 6.95 3.72 0.98
C LEU A 64 7.36 2.31 1.43
N PHE A 65 8.44 1.77 0.87
CA PHE A 65 8.91 0.42 1.15
C PHE A 65 9.94 0.35 2.29
N ASP A 66 10.15 1.43 3.04
CA ASP A 66 10.98 1.39 4.25
C ASP A 66 10.34 0.45 5.30
N PRO A 67 11.01 -0.65 5.68
CA PRO A 67 10.50 -1.57 6.69
C PRO A 67 10.50 -1.00 8.11
N LEU A 68 11.18 0.13 8.34
CA LEU A 68 11.24 0.81 9.64
C LEU A 68 10.15 1.87 9.81
N SER A 69 9.38 2.17 8.76
CA SER A 69 8.31 3.15 8.84
C SER A 69 7.12 2.62 9.64
N GLU A 70 6.97 3.15 10.86
CA GLU A 70 5.86 2.83 11.76
C GLU A 70 4.51 3.41 11.28
N VAL A 71 4.53 4.38 10.36
CA VAL A 71 3.34 5.11 9.91
C VAL A 71 2.52 4.30 8.90
N HIS A 72 3.17 3.72 7.89
CA HIS A 72 2.50 3.00 6.81
C HIS A 72 2.74 1.51 6.78
N ASN A 73 3.85 1.02 7.33
CA ASN A 73 4.15 -0.41 7.49
C ASN A 73 4.09 -1.24 6.18
N ILE A 74 4.10 -0.60 5.00
CA ILE A 74 4.05 -1.29 3.70
C ILE A 74 5.30 -2.15 3.52
N GLY A 75 6.50 -1.58 3.69
CA GLY A 75 7.77 -2.34 3.63
C GLY A 75 7.78 -3.54 4.58
N LYS A 76 7.28 -3.34 5.81
CA LYS A 76 7.19 -4.42 6.81
C LYS A 76 6.22 -5.53 6.40
N ALA A 77 5.11 -5.17 5.76
CA ALA A 77 4.15 -6.13 5.22
C ALA A 77 4.77 -7.03 4.15
N PHE A 78 5.64 -6.47 3.30
CA PHE A 78 6.41 -7.24 2.32
C PHE A 78 7.39 -8.21 2.99
N GLU A 79 8.18 -7.76 3.96
CA GLU A 79 9.13 -8.64 4.69
C GLU A 79 8.44 -9.84 5.34
N LEU A 80 7.23 -9.63 5.87
CA LEU A 80 6.48 -10.65 6.60
C LEU A 80 5.61 -11.53 5.69
N GLY A 81 5.57 -11.27 4.38
CA GLY A 81 4.71 -11.97 3.44
C GLY A 81 3.23 -11.83 3.76
N ALA A 82 2.81 -10.64 4.18
CA ALA A 82 1.45 -10.31 4.56
C ALA A 82 0.44 -10.46 3.40
N LEU A 83 -0.83 -10.58 3.74
CA LEU A 83 -1.92 -10.53 2.77
C LEU A 83 -2.37 -9.09 2.55
N PHE A 84 -2.53 -8.72 1.28
CA PHE A 84 -3.06 -7.43 0.86
C PHE A 84 -4.52 -7.63 0.44
N HIS A 85 -5.40 -6.83 1.02
CA HIS A 85 -6.82 -6.78 0.71
C HIS A 85 -7.06 -5.55 -0.14
N LEU A 86 -7.39 -5.76 -1.41
CA LEU A 86 -7.62 -4.68 -2.35
C LEU A 86 -9.13 -4.46 -2.50
N ASN A 87 -9.54 -3.21 -2.32
CA ASN A 87 -10.84 -2.72 -2.74
C ASN A 87 -10.62 -1.87 -4.00
N TYR A 88 -11.11 -2.38 -5.12
CA TYR A 88 -11.21 -1.63 -6.36
C TYR A 88 -12.45 -0.73 -6.25
N ASN A 89 -12.29 0.56 -6.56
CA ASN A 89 -13.44 1.42 -6.82
C ASN A 89 -13.94 1.05 -8.22
N ASP A 90 -15.09 0.38 -8.30
CA ASP A 90 -15.84 0.20 -9.56
C ASP A 90 -16.22 1.55 -10.19
#